data_AF-A0A954T299-F1
#
_entry.id   AF-A0A954T299-F1
#
_cell.length_a   1.000
_cell.length_b   1.000
_cell.length_c   1.000
_cell.angle_alpha   90.00
_cell.angle_beta   90.00
_cell.angle_gamma   90.00
#
_symmetry.space_group_name_H-M   'P 1'
#
loop_
_entity.id
_entity.type
_entity.pdbx_description
1 polymer ?
#
loop_
_entity_poly.entity_id
_entity_poly.type
_entity_poly.pdbx_seq_one_letter_code
_entity_poly.pdbx_strand_id
1 'polypeptide(L)'
;NTLISLTHGNKVVELDQAGEIVWLVNNDDMNGLFQDPCGCQRLANGNTVVGSHAAWQGTSMVELNTDKQIVWTSDHPYAAGVHHFQILTTNGQPEPGMPMK
;
A
#
# COMPACT_ATOMS: atom_id res chain seq x y z
N ASN A 1 -11.74 4.30 -9.52
CA ASN A 1 -10.32 4.03 -9.79
C ASN A 1 -9.97 2.64 -9.32
N THR A 2 -8.87 2.09 -9.82
CA THR A 2 -8.37 0.74 -9.51
C THR A 2 -6.96 0.88 -8.98
N LEU A 3 -6.68 0.28 -7.83
CA LEU A 3 -5.35 0.33 -7.20
C LEU A 3 -4.61 -0.97 -7.49
N ILE A 4 -3.42 -0.87 -8.07
CA ILE A 4 -2.69 -2.02 -8.61
C ILE A 4 -1.29 -2.05 -8.05
N SER A 5 -0.96 -3.14 -7.36
CA SER A 5 0.41 -3.47 -7.00
C SER A 5 1.14 -4.07 -8.20
N LEU A 6 2.24 -3.44 -8.64
CA LEU A 6 3.08 -3.93 -9.72
C LEU A 6 4.34 -4.58 -9.13
N THR A 7 4.14 -5.71 -8.44
CA THR A 7 5.12 -6.63 -7.81
C THR A 7 6.56 -6.49 -8.35
N HIS A 8 6.86 -6.99 -9.54
CA HIS A 8 8.23 -6.96 -10.10
C HIS A 8 8.70 -5.57 -10.55
N GLY A 9 7.78 -4.61 -10.63
CA GLY A 9 8.07 -3.22 -10.97
C GLY A 9 8.32 -2.33 -9.76
N ASN A 10 8.29 -2.86 -8.53
CA ASN A 10 8.49 -2.16 -7.26
C ASN A 10 7.73 -0.82 -7.18
N LYS A 11 6.45 -0.85 -7.55
CA LYS A 11 5.58 0.32 -7.55
C LYS A 11 4.12 -0.05 -7.35
N VAL A 12 3.33 0.91 -6.92
CA VAL A 12 1.86 0.84 -6.85
C VAL A 12 1.31 1.98 -7.70
N VAL A 13 0.29 1.69 -8.49
CA VAL A 13 -0.38 2.67 -9.35
C VAL A 13 -1.87 2.69 -9.09
N GLU A 14 -2.48 3.85 -9.29
CA GLU A 14 -3.92 4.01 -9.36
C GLU A 14 -4.31 4.39 -10.80
N LEU A 15 -5.21 3.61 -11.38
CA LEU A 15 -5.77 3.88 -12.70
C LEU A 15 -7.18 4.46 -12.58
N ASP A 16 -7.51 5.42 -13.42
CA ASP A 16 -8.90 5.86 -13.59
C ASP A 16 -9.70 4.86 -14.44
N GLN A 17 -10.96 5.19 -14.75
CA GLN A 17 -11.83 4.34 -15.57
C GLN A 17 -11.41 4.27 -17.04
N ALA A 18 -10.62 5.22 -17.52
CA ALA A 18 -10.06 5.22 -18.87
C ALA A 18 -8.76 4.39 -18.95
N GLY A 19 -8.19 4.00 -17.81
CA GLY A 19 -6.93 3.27 -17.71
C GLY A 19 -5.71 4.18 -17.58
N GLU A 20 -5.92 5.48 -17.37
CA GLU A 20 -4.83 6.44 -17.20
C GLU A 20 -4.29 6.41 -15.77
N ILE A 21 -2.97 6.56 -15.63
CA ILE A 21 -2.33 6.62 -14.32
C ILE A 21 -2.65 7.98 -13.67
N VAL A 22 -3.42 7.96 -12.60
CA VAL A 22 -3.78 9.16 -11.82
C VAL A 22 -2.98 9.28 -10.51
N TRP A 23 -2.34 8.21 -10.07
CA TRP A 23 -1.39 8.21 -8.96
C TRP A 23 -0.38 7.08 -9.13
N LEU A 24 0.87 7.31 -8.72
CA LEU A 24 1.97 6.34 -8.79
C LEU A 24 2.94 6.58 -7.64
N VAL A 25 3.35 5.51 -6.96
CA VAL A 25 4.45 5.53 -6.01
C VAL A 25 5.45 4.43 -6.33
N ASN A 26 6.74 4.74 -6.32
CA ASN A 26 7.82 3.81 -6.64
C ASN A 26 9.00 3.93 -5.64
N ASN A 27 10.11 3.26 -5.92
CA ASN A 27 11.31 3.32 -5.07
C ASN A 27 12.09 4.65 -5.12
N ASP A 28 11.86 5.52 -6.10
CA ASP A 28 12.42 6.88 -6.08
C ASP A 28 11.73 7.71 -4.98
N ASP A 29 10.42 7.50 -4.79
CA ASP A 29 9.67 8.10 -3.68
C ASP A 29 10.02 7.42 -2.35
N MET A 30 10.19 6.09 -2.35
CA MET A 30 10.27 5.24 -1.16
C MET A 30 11.70 4.89 -0.70
N ASN A 31 12.74 5.47 -1.31
CA ASN A 31 14.15 5.19 -0.99
C ASN A 31 14.49 3.69 -0.99
N GLY A 32 13.97 2.94 -1.97
CA GLY A 32 14.25 1.50 -2.11
C GLY A 32 13.45 0.56 -1.20
N LEU A 33 12.49 1.07 -0.41
CA LEU A 33 11.76 0.27 0.57
C LEU A 33 10.83 -0.77 -0.06
N PHE A 34 10.28 -0.51 -1.26
CA PHE A 34 9.44 -1.49 -1.94
C PHE A 34 10.26 -2.64 -2.51
N GLN A 35 10.08 -3.80 -1.88
CA GLN A 35 10.60 -5.09 -2.31
C GLN A 35 9.41 -6.02 -2.55
N ASP A 36 9.07 -6.22 -3.81
CA ASP A 36 7.88 -6.98 -4.20
C ASP A 36 6.62 -6.45 -3.46
N PRO A 37 6.20 -5.20 -3.73
CA PRO A 37 5.02 -4.66 -3.09
C PRO A 37 3.79 -5.47 -3.51
N CYS A 38 3.15 -6.07 -2.50
CA CYS A 38 1.99 -6.94 -2.65
C CYS A 38 0.95 -6.55 -1.63
N GLY A 39 -0.30 -6.49 -2.07
CA GLY A 39 -1.38 -5.94 -1.26
C GLY A 39 -1.26 -4.43 -1.15
N CYS A 40 -2.32 -3.74 -1.52
CA CYS A 40 -2.43 -2.31 -1.36
C CYS A 40 -3.89 -1.97 -1.04
N GLN A 41 -4.11 -1.03 -0.12
CA GLN A 41 -5.45 -0.62 0.27
C GLN A 41 -5.49 0.91 0.43
N ARG A 42 -6.42 1.55 -0.30
CA ARG A 42 -6.79 2.95 -0.06
C ARG A 42 -7.73 3.01 1.15
N LEU A 43 -7.43 3.89 2.09
CA LEU A 43 -8.24 4.16 3.28
C LEU A 43 -9.20 5.34 3.04
N ALA A 44 -10.20 5.50 3.89
CA ALA A 44 -11.23 6.54 3.74
C ALA A 44 -10.66 7.96 3.83
N ASN A 45 -9.56 8.13 4.57
CA ASN A 45 -8.84 9.40 4.72
C ASN A 45 -7.97 9.76 3.49
N GLY A 46 -7.91 8.91 2.47
CA GLY A 46 -7.11 9.11 1.26
C GLY A 46 -5.70 8.51 1.33
N ASN A 47 -5.27 8.00 2.49
CA ASN A 47 -3.98 7.34 2.63
C ASN A 47 -3.99 5.96 1.97
N THR A 48 -2.81 5.47 1.62
CA THR A 48 -2.62 4.16 1.00
C THR A 48 -1.67 3.32 1.82
N VAL A 49 -2.14 2.16 2.27
CA VAL A 49 -1.29 1.15 2.90
C VAL A 49 -0.76 0.23 1.80
N VAL A 50 0.53 -0.09 1.85
CA VAL A 50 1.21 -0.98 0.91
C VAL A 50 2.04 -2.01 1.70
N GLY A 51 1.86 -3.28 1.37
CA GLY A 51 2.67 -4.38 1.88
C GLY A 51 3.88 -4.62 1.00
N SER A 52 4.98 -5.12 1.58
CA SER A 52 6.20 -5.51 0.89
C SER A 52 6.45 -6.98 1.19
N HIS A 53 6.21 -7.85 0.20
CA HIS A 53 6.27 -9.29 0.40
C HIS A 53 7.71 -9.79 0.57
N ALA A 54 8.64 -9.22 -0.19
CA ALA A 54 10.04 -9.61 -0.17
C ALA A 54 10.90 -8.80 0.81
N ALA A 55 10.30 -8.07 1.76
CA ALA A 55 11.08 -7.37 2.79
C ALA A 55 11.83 -8.38 3.68
N TRP A 56 11.17 -9.47 4.09
CA TRP A 56 11.63 -10.58 4.95
C TRP A 56 12.18 -10.19 6.33
N GLN A 57 12.60 -8.94 6.52
CA GLN A 57 13.09 -8.32 7.74
C GLN A 57 12.88 -6.80 7.67
N GLY A 58 12.74 -6.15 8.84
CA GLY A 58 12.52 -4.71 8.91
C GLY A 58 11.14 -4.30 8.42
N THR A 59 11.02 -3.10 7.86
CA THR A 59 9.73 -2.54 7.44
C THR A 59 9.12 -3.32 6.28
N SER A 60 7.97 -3.94 6.54
CA SER A 60 7.23 -4.76 5.58
C SER A 60 5.87 -4.18 5.19
N MET A 61 5.46 -3.08 5.84
CA MET A 61 4.22 -2.38 5.52
C MET A 61 4.39 -0.89 5.80
N VAL A 62 3.87 -0.05 4.91
CA VAL A 62 3.90 1.41 5.05
C VAL A 62 2.53 1.98 4.74
N GLU A 63 2.18 3.06 5.44
CA GLU A 63 1.05 3.92 5.09
C GLU A 63 1.58 5.24 4.55
N LEU A 64 1.05 5.63 3.39
CA LEU A 64 1.46 6.83 2.65
C LEU A 64 0.28 7.79 2.56
N ASN A 65 0.51 9.09 2.76
CA ASN A 65 -0.47 10.10 2.35
C ASN A 65 -0.48 10.30 0.82
N THR A 66 -1.39 11.15 0.32
CA THR A 66 -1.50 11.44 -1.11
C THR A 66 -0.25 12.07 -1.71
N ASP A 67 0.53 12.77 -0.89
CA ASP A 67 1.82 13.37 -1.25
C ASP A 67 2.98 12.35 -1.19
N LYS A 68 2.66 11.07 -1.01
CA LYS A 68 3.58 9.92 -0.92
C LYS A 68 4.53 9.97 0.27
N GLN A 69 4.19 10.73 1.31
CA GLN A 69 4.95 10.75 2.54
C GLN A 69 4.53 9.59 3.43
N ILE A 70 5.50 8.89 3.99
CA ILE A 70 5.27 7.84 4.99
C ILE A 70 4.74 8.49 6.26
N VAL A 71 3.53 8.09 6.67
CA VAL A 71 2.90 8.54 7.92
C VAL A 71 2.87 7.44 8.98
N TRP A 72 3.08 6.18 8.58
CA TRP A 72 3.19 5.04 9.47
C TRP A 72 3.96 3.88 8.82
N THR A 73 4.61 3.06 9.65
CA THR A 73 5.34 1.85 9.24
C THR A 73 5.10 0.70 10.21
N SER A 74 5.16 -0.54 9.72
CA SER A 74 5.30 -1.74 10.55
C SER A 74 6.53 -2.54 10.17
N ASP A 75 7.28 -2.94 11.19
CA ASP A 75 8.43 -3.84 11.14
C ASP A 75 8.19 -5.11 11.99
N HIS A 76 6.91 -5.43 12.26
CA HIS A 76 6.56 -6.52 13.16
C HIS A 76 7.12 -7.86 12.64
N PRO A 77 7.87 -8.62 13.45
CA PRO A 77 8.64 -9.77 12.97
C PRO A 77 7.75 -10.89 12.39
N TYR A 78 6.54 -11.08 12.91
CA TYR A 78 5.57 -12.04 12.35
C TYR A 78 4.88 -11.58 11.06
N ALA A 79 5.06 -10.33 10.67
CA ALA A 79 4.52 -9.75 9.45
C ALA A 79 5.64 -9.32 8.49
N ALA A 80 6.83 -9.91 8.56
CA ALA A 80 8.01 -9.44 7.83
C ALA A 80 7.94 -9.59 6.28
N GLY A 81 6.94 -10.32 5.75
CA GLY A 81 6.73 -10.48 4.31
C GLY A 81 5.24 -10.42 3.95
N VAL A 82 4.65 -9.23 3.98
CA VAL A 82 3.22 -9.04 3.79
C VAL A 82 2.85 -9.21 2.31
N HIS A 83 2.21 -10.33 1.97
CA HIS A 83 1.65 -10.57 0.63
C HIS A 83 0.22 -10.00 0.49
N HIS A 84 -0.55 -10.05 1.58
CA HIS A 84 -1.93 -9.56 1.65
C HIS A 84 -2.22 -9.12 3.07
N PHE A 85 -3.02 -8.08 3.21
CA PHE A 85 -3.55 -7.61 4.47
C PHE A 85 -4.92 -7.00 4.24
N GLN A 86 -5.66 -6.81 5.33
CA GLN A 86 -6.87 -6.01 5.34
C GLN A 86 -6.83 -5.11 6.57
N ILE A 87 -7.02 -3.81 6.36
CA ILE A 87 -7.20 -2.88 7.46
C ILE A 87 -8.66 -2.96 7.91
N LEU A 88 -8.83 -3.36 9.18
CA LEU A 88 -10.10 -3.39 9.87
C LEU A 88 -10.11 -2.28 10.93
N THR A 89 -11.24 -1.63 11.07
CA THR A 89 -11.51 -0.73 12.18
C THR A 89 -11.62 -1.51 13.50
N THR A 90 -11.16 -0.90 14.59
CA THR A 90 -11.20 -1.53 15.92
C THR A 90 -12.53 -1.36 16.66
N ASN A 91 -13.46 -0.55 16.14
CA ASN A 91 -14.81 -0.33 16.70
C ASN A 91 -15.87 -1.31 16.16
N GLY A 92 -15.46 -2.32 15.38
CA GLY A 92 -16.37 -3.27 14.72
C GLY A 92 -17.18 -2.69 13.55
N GLN A 93 -16.83 -1.51 13.04
CA GLN A 93 -17.51 -0.86 11.91
C GLN A 93 -16.59 -0.76 10.70
N PRO A 94 -16.80 -1.48 9.60
CA PRO A 94 -15.90 -1.50 8.44
C PRO A 94 -15.32 -0.13 8.07
N GLU A 95 -14.07 -0.11 7.59
CA GLU A 95 -13.44 1.12 7.11
C GLU A 95 -14.39 1.80 6.12
N PRO A 96 -14.78 3.07 6.36
CA PRO A 96 -15.83 3.70 5.57
C PRO A 96 -15.48 3.77 4.07
N GLY A 97 -16.48 3.55 3.23
CA GLY A 97 -16.33 3.59 1.78
C GLY A 97 -16.17 2.21 1.15
N MET A 98 -16.32 2.16 -0.17
CA MET A 98 -16.12 0.92 -0.92
C MET A 98 -14.62 0.71 -1.12
N PRO A 99 -14.04 -0.44 -0.73
CA PRO A 99 -12.66 -0.76 -1.07
C PRO A 99 -12.47 -0.62 -2.58
N MET A 100 -11.34 -0.02 -2.99
CA MET A 100 -11.03 0.04 -4.41
C MET A 100 -10.87 -1.38 -4.97
N LYS A 101 -11.42 -1.57 -6.18
CA LYS A 101 -11.28 -2.82 -6.92
C LYS A 101 -9.86 -2.98 -7.45
#